data_AF-A0A6V2U7L2-F1
#
_entry.id   AF-A0A6V2U7L2-F1
#
_cell.length_a   1.000
_cell.length_b   1.000
_cell.length_c   1.000
_cell.angle_alpha   90.00
_cell.angle_beta   90.00
_cell.angle_gamma   90.00
#
_symmetry.space_group_name_H-M   'P 1'
#
loop_
_entity.id
_entity.type
_entity.pdbx_description
1 polymer ?
#
loop_
_entity_poly.entity_id
_entity_poly.type
_entity_poly.pdbx_seq_one_letter_code
_entity_poly.pdbx_strand_id
1 'polypeptide(L)'
;ASEQVLRALRALQQPLPATHRPQMSSFLGDVVFWPTEVSGRAFVAGMVAMAVVKVLLERALFPLARKSMPPAAFAGGRIDPNLSFFTIHFLVNMVVCYLAVPDTLWVLAHPVEWRASENLGHALVMAVHIFHVLFYYDSLTTMDYVHHGVSVGLVGSMGYLFLWGAGLHAMDFFICGLPGGLDYGMLALVKMGALRKITNKRVNKWLNIAVRWPGILLVCYIMVVTKLNMGDSAPVGWLPIWLVLFLHGGNGLYFAARVVTNTAEAEYALRMEKKAAKQ
;
A
#
# COMPACT_ATOMS: atom_id res chain seq x y z
N ALA A 1 -11.33 27.97 16.04
CA ALA A 1 -10.63 27.50 14.82
C ALA A 1 -11.44 26.52 13.97
N SER A 2 -12.52 25.88 14.48
CA SER A 2 -13.29 24.85 13.75
C SER A 2 -14.27 25.39 12.69
N GLU A 3 -14.93 26.53 12.92
CA GLU A 3 -15.95 27.03 11.98
C GLU A 3 -15.38 27.62 10.68
N GLN A 4 -14.24 28.31 10.74
CA GLN A 4 -13.65 28.93 9.54
C GLN A 4 -13.10 27.87 8.58
N VAL A 5 -12.54 26.78 9.11
CA VAL A 5 -12.09 25.64 8.30
C VAL A 5 -13.28 24.92 7.68
N LEU A 6 -14.35 24.68 8.44
CA LEU A 6 -15.61 24.11 7.92
C LEU A 6 -16.27 25.00 6.87
N ARG A 7 -16.21 26.33 7.00
CA ARG A 7 -16.70 27.26 5.98
C ARG A 7 -15.83 27.26 4.73
N ALA A 8 -14.51 27.17 4.87
CA ALA A 8 -13.60 27.05 3.73
C ALA A 8 -13.83 25.74 2.96
N LEU A 9 -14.04 24.63 3.67
CA LEU A 9 -14.36 23.33 3.06
C LEU A 9 -15.74 23.34 2.37
N ARG A 10 -16.75 24.01 2.94
CA ARG A 10 -18.06 24.17 2.29
C ARG A 10 -18.01 25.11 1.07
N ALA A 11 -17.15 26.11 1.10
CA ALA A 11 -16.94 27.00 -0.05
C ALA A 11 -16.25 26.27 -1.23
N LEU A 12 -15.37 25.31 -0.93
CA LEU A 12 -14.77 24.41 -1.93
C LEU A 12 -15.76 23.35 -2.48
N GLN A 13 -16.87 23.10 -1.78
CA GLN A 13 -17.93 22.16 -2.20
C GLN A 13 -19.02 22.81 -3.07
N GLN A 14 -19.02 24.14 -3.24
CA GLN A 14 -19.98 24.82 -4.10
C GLN A 14 -19.55 24.69 -5.57
N PRO A 15 -20.39 24.16 -6.47
CA PRO A 15 -20.06 24.09 -7.89
C PRO A 15 -19.94 25.52 -8.46
N LEU A 16 -18.75 25.86 -8.96
CA LEU A 16 -18.55 27.10 -9.70
C LEU A 16 -19.46 27.16 -10.93
N PRO A 17 -19.99 28.35 -11.29
CA PRO A 17 -20.91 28.53 -12.40
C PRO A 17 -20.35 27.98 -13.72
N ALA A 18 -21.23 27.34 -14.50
CA ALA A 18 -20.90 26.45 -15.62
C ALA A 18 -20.34 27.14 -16.89
N THR A 19 -20.03 28.43 -16.86
CA THR A 19 -19.58 29.17 -18.05
C THR A 19 -18.07 29.37 -18.00
N HIS A 20 -17.35 28.54 -18.75
CA HIS A 20 -15.89 28.52 -18.94
C HIS A 20 -15.05 27.91 -17.81
N ARG A 21 -15.16 26.58 -17.60
CA ARG A 21 -14.01 25.83 -17.06
C ARG A 21 -13.01 25.58 -18.21
N PRO A 22 -11.73 25.96 -18.07
CA PRO A 22 -10.72 25.69 -19.10
C PRO A 22 -10.53 24.18 -19.26
N GLN A 23 -10.32 23.71 -20.50
CA GLN A 23 -10.07 22.29 -20.84
C GLN A 23 -8.93 21.65 -20.02
N MET A 24 -7.99 22.44 -19.49
CA MET A 24 -6.92 21.94 -18.61
C MET A 24 -7.42 21.40 -17.26
N SER A 25 -8.55 21.90 -16.74
CA SER A 25 -9.13 21.43 -15.46
C SER A 25 -9.63 19.99 -15.55
N SER A 26 -10.16 19.55 -16.69
CA SER A 26 -10.59 18.17 -16.88
C SER A 26 -9.41 17.21 -17.06
N PHE A 27 -8.27 17.70 -17.57
CA PHE A 27 -7.08 16.92 -17.83
C PHE A 27 -6.22 16.70 -16.58
N LEU A 28 -5.89 17.76 -15.83
CA LEU A 28 -5.10 17.65 -14.60
C LEU A 28 -5.96 17.50 -13.34
N GLY A 29 -7.16 18.08 -13.33
CA GLY A 29 -7.97 18.21 -12.12
C GLY A 29 -7.50 19.36 -11.25
N ASP A 30 -8.03 19.39 -10.04
CA ASP A 30 -7.58 20.29 -8.99
C ASP A 30 -6.24 19.79 -8.45
N VAL A 31 -5.15 20.40 -8.92
CA VAL A 31 -3.82 20.19 -8.35
C VAL A 31 -3.80 20.86 -6.99
N VAL A 32 -3.76 20.06 -5.94
CA VAL A 32 -3.65 20.53 -4.57
C VAL A 32 -2.33 20.02 -4.04
N PHE A 33 -1.43 20.91 -3.64
CA PHE A 33 -0.28 20.52 -2.84
C PHE A 33 -0.76 20.18 -1.43
N TRP A 34 -1.19 18.94 -1.23
CA TRP A 34 -1.64 18.42 0.05
C TRP A 34 -0.52 17.59 0.68
N PRO A 35 0.16 18.14 1.69
CA PRO A 35 -0.09 17.51 2.97
C PRO A 35 -0.79 18.51 3.88
N THR A 36 -1.88 18.07 4.53
CA THR A 36 -2.33 18.80 5.72
C THR A 36 -1.25 18.77 6.79
N GLU A 37 -1.29 19.74 7.69
CA GLU A 37 -0.53 19.68 8.94
C GLU A 37 -0.73 18.31 9.63
N VAL A 38 -1.94 17.74 9.53
CA VAL A 38 -2.29 16.41 10.05
C VAL A 38 -1.56 15.28 9.31
N SER A 39 -1.64 15.19 7.97
CA SER A 39 -0.98 14.11 7.23
C SER A 39 0.55 14.22 7.28
N GLY A 40 1.10 15.43 7.29
CA GLY A 40 2.53 15.66 7.49
C GLY A 40 3.00 15.23 8.88
N ARG A 41 2.25 15.59 9.94
CA ARG A 41 2.51 15.11 11.30
C ARG A 41 2.39 13.58 11.40
N ALA A 42 1.40 12.98 10.75
CA ALA A 42 1.22 11.55 10.74
C ALA A 42 2.36 10.81 10.03
N PHE A 43 2.86 11.35 8.92
CA PHE A 43 4.04 10.83 8.24
C PHE A 43 5.25 10.81 9.18
N VAL A 44 5.57 11.96 9.81
CA VAL A 44 6.70 12.08 10.73
C VAL A 44 6.52 11.19 11.96
N ALA A 45 5.34 11.21 12.57
CA ALA A 45 5.00 10.37 13.73
C ALA A 45 5.10 8.88 13.37
N GLY A 46 4.65 8.49 12.18
CA GLY A 46 4.78 7.13 11.65
C GLY A 46 6.24 6.71 11.53
N MET A 47 7.09 7.55 10.93
CA MET A 47 8.54 7.30 10.82
C MET A 47 9.19 7.09 12.19
N VAL A 48 8.89 7.97 13.15
CA VAL A 48 9.40 7.87 14.53
C VAL A 48 8.89 6.59 15.21
N ALA A 49 7.60 6.30 15.09
CA ALA A 49 6.99 5.11 15.67
C ALA A 49 7.62 3.82 15.13
N MET A 50 7.87 3.74 13.82
CA MET A 50 8.54 2.58 13.21
C MET A 50 9.98 2.42 13.69
N ALA A 51 10.73 3.51 13.87
CA ALA A 51 12.06 3.47 14.45
C ALA A 51 12.04 2.95 15.89
N VAL A 52 11.09 3.41 16.70
CA VAL A 52 10.89 2.92 18.08
C VAL A 52 10.52 1.44 18.09
N VAL A 53 9.55 1.02 17.28
CA VAL A 53 9.12 -0.38 17.17
C VAL A 53 10.29 -1.26 16.72
N LYS A 54 11.11 -0.81 15.75
CA LYS A 54 12.32 -1.53 15.33
C LYS A 54 13.25 -1.80 16.51
N VAL A 55 13.54 -0.77 17.32
CA VAL A 55 14.41 -0.91 18.49
C VAL A 55 13.79 -1.87 19.51
N LEU A 56 12.49 -1.75 19.80
CA LEU A 56 11.80 -2.65 20.73
C LEU A 56 11.81 -4.11 20.26
N LEU A 57 11.58 -4.34 18.97
CA LEU A 57 11.63 -5.67 18.37
C LEU A 57 13.03 -6.28 18.51
N GLU A 58 14.07 -5.56 18.11
CA GLU A 58 15.44 -6.08 18.06
C GLU A 58 16.12 -6.17 19.43
N ARG A 59 15.76 -5.29 20.38
CA ARG A 59 16.41 -5.21 21.70
C ARG A 59 15.65 -5.90 22.81
N ALA A 60 14.34 -6.12 22.65
CA ALA A 60 13.51 -6.73 23.69
C ALA A 60 12.76 -7.97 23.19
N LEU A 61 11.85 -7.82 22.22
CA LEU A 61 10.92 -8.90 21.88
C LEU A 61 11.59 -10.12 21.24
N PHE A 62 12.40 -9.92 20.21
CA PHE A 62 13.07 -11.03 19.54
C PHE A 62 14.15 -11.71 20.40
N PRO A 63 14.95 -10.99 21.21
CA PRO A 63 15.82 -11.63 22.21
C PRO A 63 15.07 -12.54 23.19
N LEU A 64 13.88 -12.15 23.66
CA LEU A 64 13.05 -12.99 24.54
C LEU A 64 12.56 -14.26 23.82
N ALA A 65 12.22 -14.14 22.54
CA ALA A 65 11.79 -15.27 21.70
C ALA A 65 12.96 -16.09 21.11
N ARG A 66 14.23 -15.73 21.38
CA ARG A 66 15.42 -16.26 20.69
C ARG A 66 15.50 -17.79 20.71
N LYS A 67 15.22 -18.41 21.86
CA LYS A 67 15.31 -19.87 22.04
C LYS A 67 14.31 -20.64 21.18
N SER A 68 13.22 -20.00 20.77
CA SER A 68 12.14 -20.62 19.99
C SER A 68 12.29 -20.36 18.48
N MET A 69 13.25 -19.54 18.05
CA MET A 69 13.42 -19.17 16.66
C MET A 69 14.49 -20.01 15.94
N PRO A 70 14.28 -20.36 14.66
CA PRO A 70 15.25 -21.11 13.87
C PRO A 70 16.47 -20.25 13.50
N PRO A 71 17.57 -20.87 13.04
CA PRO A 71 18.75 -20.14 12.55
C PRO A 71 18.44 -19.09 11.48
N ALA A 72 17.42 -19.31 10.65
CA ALA A 72 16.98 -18.38 9.61
C ALA A 72 16.39 -17.05 10.12
N ALA A 73 16.08 -16.95 11.42
CA ALA A 73 15.70 -15.70 12.07
C ALA A 73 16.91 -14.81 12.39
N PHE A 74 18.13 -15.31 12.17
CA PHE A 74 19.38 -14.64 12.51
C PHE A 74 20.28 -14.47 11.28
N ALA A 75 20.94 -13.31 11.19
CA ALA A 75 21.98 -13.01 10.22
C ALA A 75 23.25 -12.61 10.97
N GLY A 76 24.34 -13.38 10.85
CA GLY A 76 25.59 -13.12 11.56
C GLY A 76 25.44 -13.13 13.09
N GLY A 77 24.57 -13.98 13.64
CA GLY A 77 24.30 -14.09 15.08
C GLY A 77 23.37 -13.00 15.67
N ARG A 78 23.05 -11.96 14.89
CA ARG A 78 22.05 -10.91 15.19
C ARG A 78 20.71 -11.26 14.57
N ILE A 79 19.64 -10.59 14.99
CA ILE A 79 18.33 -10.73 14.35
C ILE A 79 18.42 -10.33 12.87
N ASP A 80 17.83 -11.14 11.99
CA ASP A 80 17.75 -10.84 10.56
C ASP A 80 16.96 -9.53 10.35
N PRO A 81 17.54 -8.50 9.69
CA PRO A 81 16.86 -7.23 9.44
C PRO A 81 15.50 -7.39 8.75
N ASN A 82 15.36 -8.38 7.87
CA ASN A 82 14.09 -8.65 7.19
C ASN A 82 13.00 -9.09 8.14
N LEU A 83 13.32 -9.78 9.24
CA LEU A 83 12.32 -10.16 10.25
C LEU A 83 11.73 -8.92 10.93
N SER A 84 12.60 -7.97 11.31
CA SER A 84 12.17 -6.68 11.86
C SER A 84 11.31 -5.92 10.85
N PHE A 85 11.77 -5.83 9.60
CA PHE A 85 11.05 -5.14 8.54
C PHE A 85 9.67 -5.74 8.29
N PHE A 86 9.57 -7.06 8.10
CA PHE A 86 8.31 -7.74 7.84
C PHE A 86 7.32 -7.56 8.98
N THR A 87 7.81 -7.57 10.23
CA THR A 87 6.97 -7.34 11.41
C THR A 87 6.45 -5.91 11.46
N ILE A 88 7.32 -4.92 11.25
CA ILE A 88 6.93 -3.50 11.20
C ILE A 88 5.91 -3.27 10.09
N HIS A 89 6.18 -3.80 8.90
CA HIS A 89 5.33 -3.62 7.73
C HIS A 89 3.95 -4.27 7.92
N PHE A 90 3.89 -5.44 8.56
CA PHE A 90 2.63 -6.06 8.96
C PHE A 90 1.82 -5.15 9.88
N LEU A 91 2.43 -4.64 10.95
CA LEU A 91 1.75 -3.79 11.93
C LEU A 91 1.22 -2.51 11.29
N VAL A 92 2.03 -1.82 10.49
CA VAL A 92 1.60 -0.61 9.79
C VAL A 92 0.48 -0.90 8.80
N ASN A 93 0.58 -1.98 8.03
CA ASN A 93 -0.46 -2.35 7.07
C ASN A 93 -1.79 -2.68 7.74
N MET A 94 -1.78 -3.25 8.95
CA MET A 94 -3.02 -3.49 9.72
C MET A 94 -3.67 -2.18 10.17
N VAL A 95 -2.86 -1.18 10.56
CA VAL A 95 -3.38 0.16 10.87
C VAL A 95 -3.95 0.83 9.61
N VAL A 96 -3.22 0.78 8.48
CA VAL A 96 -3.70 1.30 7.19
C VAL A 96 -5.00 0.62 6.79
N CYS A 97 -5.07 -0.71 6.90
CA CYS A 97 -6.26 -1.50 6.63
C CYS A 97 -7.45 -1.00 7.47
N TYR A 98 -7.28 -0.89 8.80
CA TYR A 98 -8.31 -0.40 9.70
C TYR A 98 -8.82 0.99 9.32
N LEU A 99 -7.92 1.92 9.02
CA LEU A 99 -8.27 3.29 8.62
C LEU A 99 -8.98 3.34 7.27
N ALA A 100 -8.61 2.46 6.34
CA ALA A 100 -9.14 2.46 4.99
C ALA A 100 -10.51 1.77 4.84
N VAL A 101 -10.86 0.81 5.73
CA VAL A 101 -12.11 0.03 5.62
C VAL A 101 -13.36 0.89 5.43
N PRO A 102 -13.62 1.96 6.21
CA PRO A 102 -14.83 2.77 6.05
C PRO A 102 -14.95 3.44 4.67
N ASP A 103 -13.83 3.85 4.09
CA ASP A 103 -13.78 4.44 2.75
C ASP A 103 -13.88 3.39 1.67
N THR A 104 -13.19 2.26 1.82
CA THR A 104 -13.28 1.13 0.90
C THR A 104 -14.73 0.66 0.77
N LEU A 105 -15.42 0.42 1.89
CA LEU A 105 -16.81 -0.01 1.86
C LEU A 105 -17.73 1.04 1.22
N TRP A 106 -17.48 2.32 1.46
CA TRP A 106 -18.28 3.39 0.88
C TRP A 106 -18.09 3.50 -0.63
N VAL A 107 -16.84 3.46 -1.12
CA VAL A 107 -16.49 3.52 -2.55
C VAL A 107 -17.11 2.34 -3.31
N LEU A 108 -17.11 1.15 -2.71
CA LEU A 108 -17.75 -0.02 -3.28
C LEU A 108 -19.28 0.10 -3.34
N ALA A 109 -19.90 0.77 -2.36
CA ALA A 109 -21.33 0.98 -2.32
C ALA A 109 -21.81 2.16 -3.21
N HIS A 110 -20.94 3.13 -3.50
CA HIS A 110 -21.27 4.36 -4.24
C HIS A 110 -20.27 4.57 -5.40
N PRO A 111 -20.24 3.68 -6.41
CA PRO A 111 -19.16 3.63 -7.42
C PRO A 111 -19.17 4.78 -8.44
N VAL A 112 -20.13 5.70 -8.33
CA VAL A 112 -20.29 6.87 -9.23
C VAL A 112 -20.13 8.20 -8.49
N GLU A 113 -19.90 8.16 -7.18
CA GLU A 113 -19.83 9.32 -6.31
C GLU A 113 -18.41 9.54 -5.78
N TRP A 114 -18.08 10.80 -5.51
CA TRP A 114 -16.83 11.17 -4.84
C TRP A 114 -17.11 11.66 -3.42
N ARG A 115 -16.26 11.25 -2.48
CA ARG A 115 -16.31 11.70 -1.09
C ARG A 115 -14.91 12.11 -0.62
N ALA A 116 -14.83 13.31 -0.03
CA ALA A 116 -13.62 13.75 0.65
C ALA A 116 -13.25 12.79 1.79
N SER A 117 -11.96 12.51 1.95
CA SER A 117 -11.43 11.73 3.07
C SER A 117 -10.08 12.30 3.51
N GLU A 118 -9.71 12.05 4.76
CA GLU A 118 -8.43 12.47 5.32
C GLU A 118 -7.35 11.45 4.94
N ASN A 119 -6.23 11.90 4.36
CA ASN A 119 -5.18 10.99 3.85
C ASN A 119 -4.25 10.41 4.95
N LEU A 120 -4.78 10.05 6.12
CA LEU A 120 -4.00 9.52 7.24
C LEU A 120 -3.42 8.13 6.93
N GLY A 121 -4.22 7.24 6.35
CA GLY A 121 -3.77 5.90 5.95
C GLY A 121 -2.64 6.00 4.93
N HIS A 122 -2.81 6.87 3.94
CA HIS A 122 -1.80 7.13 2.92
C HIS A 122 -0.49 7.68 3.50
N ALA A 123 -0.56 8.54 4.52
CA ALA A 123 0.61 9.02 5.24
C ALA A 123 1.45 7.90 5.85
N LEU A 124 0.80 6.88 6.41
CA LEU A 124 1.48 5.71 6.97
C LEU A 124 2.03 4.79 5.87
N VAL A 125 1.32 4.63 4.75
CA VAL A 125 1.82 3.91 3.57
C VAL A 125 3.11 4.56 3.09
N MET A 126 3.11 5.88 2.88
CA MET A 126 4.30 6.59 2.41
C MET A 126 5.44 6.53 3.42
N ALA A 127 5.13 6.65 4.72
CA ALA A 127 6.12 6.52 5.78
C ALA A 127 6.79 5.13 5.75
N VAL A 128 6.05 4.02 5.69
CA VAL A 128 6.66 2.68 5.79
C VAL A 128 7.55 2.36 4.60
N HIS A 129 7.18 2.83 3.40
CA HIS A 129 7.98 2.60 2.20
C HIS A 129 9.22 3.49 2.16
N ILE A 130 9.13 4.76 2.60
CA ILE A 130 10.32 5.62 2.74
C ILE A 130 11.23 5.07 3.84
N PHE A 131 10.67 4.61 4.96
CA PHE A 131 11.42 3.93 6.01
C PHE A 131 12.14 2.69 5.49
N HIS A 132 11.48 1.87 4.67
CA HIS A 132 12.10 0.71 4.04
C HIS A 132 13.31 1.09 3.21
N VAL A 133 13.15 2.08 2.32
CA VAL A 133 14.23 2.54 1.44
C VAL A 133 15.39 3.14 2.23
N LEU A 134 15.14 3.86 3.32
CA LEU A 134 16.21 4.49 4.10
C LEU A 134 16.96 3.52 5.03
N PHE A 135 16.24 2.60 5.68
CA PHE A 135 16.82 1.74 6.73
C PHE A 135 17.18 0.33 6.29
N TYR A 136 16.74 -0.08 5.08
CA TYR A 136 16.98 -1.42 4.54
C TYR A 136 17.54 -1.37 3.10
N TYR A 137 18.15 -0.24 2.70
CA TYR A 137 18.65 0.02 1.34
C TYR A 137 19.60 -1.05 0.80
N ASP A 138 20.40 -1.65 1.67
CA ASP A 138 21.39 -2.69 1.36
C ASP A 138 20.77 -4.05 1.05
N SER A 139 19.51 -4.25 1.45
CA SER A 139 18.74 -5.47 1.20
C SER A 139 17.82 -5.40 -0.02
N LEU A 140 17.71 -4.24 -0.67
CA LEU A 140 16.82 -4.01 -1.81
C LEU A 140 17.40 -4.57 -3.11
N THR A 141 16.59 -5.30 -3.85
CA THR A 141 16.90 -5.69 -5.23
C THR A 141 16.64 -4.53 -6.19
N THR A 142 17.20 -4.59 -7.40
CA THR A 142 16.89 -3.61 -8.48
C THR A 142 15.39 -3.48 -8.73
N MET A 143 14.67 -4.60 -8.66
CA MET A 143 13.21 -4.61 -8.83
C MET A 143 12.48 -3.92 -7.69
N ASP A 144 13.01 -3.99 -6.47
CA ASP A 144 12.45 -3.27 -5.33
C ASP A 144 12.65 -1.76 -5.52
N TYR A 145 13.82 -1.31 -5.97
CA TYR A 145 14.04 0.11 -6.29
C TYR A 145 13.09 0.62 -7.38
N VAL A 146 12.89 -0.13 -8.46
CA VAL A 146 11.94 0.25 -9.52
C VAL A 146 10.50 0.29 -8.98
N HIS A 147 10.09 -0.71 -8.21
CA HIS A 147 8.75 -0.75 -7.61
C HIS A 147 8.50 0.44 -6.69
N HIS A 148 9.46 0.77 -5.82
CA HIS A 148 9.35 1.90 -4.91
C HIS A 148 9.42 3.24 -5.65
N GLY A 149 10.32 3.39 -6.63
CA GLY A 149 10.39 4.61 -7.44
C GLY A 149 9.08 4.91 -8.18
N VAL A 150 8.48 3.90 -8.81
CA VAL A 150 7.21 4.07 -9.55
C VAL A 150 6.02 4.16 -8.60
N SER A 151 5.88 3.20 -7.67
CA SER A 151 4.65 3.08 -6.87
C SER A 151 4.60 4.07 -5.72
N VAL A 152 5.74 4.40 -5.11
CA VAL A 152 5.83 5.31 -3.96
C VAL A 152 6.27 6.69 -4.43
N GLY A 153 7.37 6.76 -5.19
CA GLY A 153 7.94 8.02 -5.67
C GLY A 153 6.99 8.77 -6.61
N LEU A 154 6.52 8.13 -7.68
CA LEU A 154 5.63 8.77 -8.65
C LEU A 154 4.17 8.70 -8.19
N VAL A 155 3.58 7.50 -8.08
CA VAL A 155 2.13 7.39 -7.84
C VAL A 155 1.75 7.68 -6.38
N GLY A 156 2.56 7.24 -5.41
CA GLY A 156 2.34 7.58 -4.01
C GLY A 156 2.34 9.09 -3.78
N SER A 157 3.30 9.82 -4.36
CA SER A 157 3.28 11.28 -4.32
C SER A 157 2.04 11.90 -4.98
N MET A 158 1.47 11.28 -6.02
CA MET A 158 0.20 11.74 -6.59
C MET A 158 -0.97 11.63 -5.60
N GLY A 159 -0.93 10.71 -4.63
CA GLY A 159 -1.89 10.65 -3.52
C GLY A 159 -1.97 11.93 -2.69
N TYR A 160 -0.90 12.74 -2.74
CA TYR A 160 -0.80 14.06 -2.11
C TYR A 160 -1.03 15.24 -3.06
N LEU A 161 -0.88 15.04 -4.37
CA LEU A 161 -1.03 16.12 -5.34
C LEU A 161 -2.47 16.33 -5.81
N PHE A 162 -3.35 15.36 -5.58
CA PHE A 162 -4.74 15.41 -6.04
C PHE A 162 -5.72 14.97 -4.95
N LEU A 163 -6.95 15.47 -5.04
CA LEU A 163 -8.03 15.19 -4.09
C LEU A 163 -8.76 13.88 -4.41
N TRP A 164 -8.05 12.76 -4.25
CA TRP A 164 -8.59 11.42 -4.49
C TRP A 164 -9.73 11.02 -3.54
N GLY A 165 -9.77 11.60 -2.34
CA GLY A 165 -10.77 11.30 -1.33
C GLY A 165 -10.79 9.83 -0.94
N ALA A 166 -11.98 9.28 -0.70
CA ALA A 166 -12.18 7.88 -0.30
C ALA A 166 -11.58 6.86 -1.29
N GLY A 167 -11.42 7.23 -2.58
CA GLY A 167 -10.78 6.39 -3.59
C GLY A 167 -9.31 6.07 -3.28
N LEU A 168 -8.57 6.98 -2.65
CA LEU A 168 -7.18 6.74 -2.25
C LEU A 168 -7.09 5.67 -1.16
N HIS A 169 -7.95 5.76 -0.15
CA HIS A 169 -8.01 4.77 0.91
C HIS A 169 -8.44 3.40 0.40
N ALA A 170 -9.43 3.36 -0.50
CA ALA A 170 -9.80 2.11 -1.16
C ALA A 170 -8.61 1.49 -1.92
N MET A 171 -7.80 2.32 -2.59
CA MET A 171 -6.58 1.88 -3.25
C MET A 171 -5.54 1.36 -2.24
N ASP A 172 -5.26 2.13 -1.17
CA ASP A 172 -4.33 1.76 -0.11
C ASP A 172 -4.72 0.44 0.57
N PHE A 173 -6.02 0.19 0.75
CA PHE A 173 -6.54 -1.06 1.32
C PHE A 173 -6.14 -2.28 0.48
N PHE A 174 -6.33 -2.22 -0.84
CA PHE A 174 -6.04 -3.35 -1.74
C PHE A 174 -4.56 -3.47 -2.08
N ILE A 175 -3.81 -2.37 -2.15
CA ILE A 175 -2.37 -2.42 -2.46
C ILE A 175 -1.54 -2.81 -1.24
N CYS A 176 -1.69 -2.07 -0.15
CA CYS A 176 -0.79 -2.16 1.01
C CYS A 176 -1.49 -2.76 2.23
N GLY A 177 -2.73 -2.37 2.50
CA GLY A 177 -3.49 -2.70 3.70
C GLY A 177 -3.67 -4.20 3.93
N LEU A 178 -4.80 -4.76 3.49
CA LEU A 178 -5.15 -6.14 3.83
C LEU A 178 -4.21 -7.16 3.15
N PRO A 179 -4.04 -7.16 1.80
CA PRO A 179 -3.23 -8.19 1.15
C PRO A 179 -1.75 -8.07 1.53
N GLY A 180 -1.23 -6.84 1.55
CA GLY A 180 0.16 -6.58 1.94
C GLY A 180 0.42 -6.94 3.39
N GLY A 181 -0.48 -6.57 4.31
CA GLY A 181 -0.33 -6.92 5.72
C GLY A 181 -0.29 -8.43 5.94
N LEU A 182 -1.23 -9.19 5.35
CA LEU A 182 -1.21 -10.65 5.46
C LEU A 182 0.08 -11.27 4.91
N ASP A 183 0.58 -10.77 3.78
CA ASP A 183 1.85 -11.25 3.20
C ASP A 183 3.04 -10.99 4.12
N TYR A 184 3.23 -9.75 4.56
CA TYR A 184 4.33 -9.40 5.46
C TYR A 184 4.25 -10.12 6.82
N GLY A 185 3.04 -10.32 7.36
CA GLY A 185 2.84 -11.12 8.56
C GLY A 185 3.28 -12.56 8.36
N MET A 186 2.91 -13.18 7.23
CA MET A 186 3.35 -14.54 6.90
C MET A 186 4.86 -14.62 6.64
N LEU A 187 5.47 -13.60 6.02
CA LEU A 187 6.93 -13.54 5.83
C LEU A 187 7.67 -13.49 7.18
N ALA A 188 7.17 -12.72 8.15
CA ALA A 188 7.69 -12.72 9.52
C ALA A 188 7.55 -14.10 10.17
N LEU A 189 6.38 -14.75 10.06
CA LEU A 189 6.16 -16.11 10.57
C LEU A 189 7.08 -17.15 9.92
N VAL A 190 7.38 -17.01 8.63
CA VAL A 190 8.35 -17.88 7.93
C VAL A 190 9.75 -17.69 8.50
N LYS A 191 10.18 -16.45 8.72
CA LYS A 191 11.49 -16.15 9.33
C LYS A 191 11.60 -16.69 10.76
N MET A 192 10.51 -16.65 11.53
CA MET A 192 10.42 -17.24 12.87
C MET A 192 10.22 -18.76 12.88
N GLY A 193 10.11 -19.42 11.72
CA GLY A 193 9.91 -20.88 11.63
C GLY A 193 8.50 -21.36 11.97
N ALA A 194 7.57 -20.45 12.27
CA ALA A 194 6.18 -20.76 12.57
C ALA A 194 5.34 -21.10 11.31
N LEU A 195 5.83 -20.72 10.13
CA LEU A 195 5.16 -20.99 8.85
C LEU A 195 6.14 -21.55 7.81
N ARG A 196 5.71 -22.55 7.05
CA ARG A 196 6.51 -23.09 5.94
C ARG A 196 6.55 -22.10 4.78
N LYS A 197 7.73 -21.89 4.20
CA LYS A 197 7.94 -21.01 3.02
C LYS A 197 7.00 -21.33 1.85
N ILE A 198 6.75 -22.62 1.59
CA ILE A 198 5.84 -23.03 0.50
C ILE A 198 4.38 -22.69 0.81
N THR A 199 3.96 -22.75 2.06
CA THR A 199 2.60 -22.35 2.48
C THR A 199 2.42 -20.86 2.25
N ASN A 200 3.39 -20.03 2.66
CA ASN A 200 3.37 -18.60 2.39
C ASN A 200 3.22 -18.30 0.89
N LYS A 201 4.07 -18.91 0.03
CA LYS A 201 3.99 -18.71 -1.43
C LYS A 201 2.61 -19.02 -2.00
N ARG A 202 1.99 -20.13 -1.57
CA ARG A 202 0.64 -20.53 -2.02
C ARG A 202 -0.44 -19.53 -1.61
N VAL A 203 -0.39 -19.05 -0.37
CA VAL A 203 -1.36 -18.06 0.12
C VAL A 203 -1.13 -16.72 -0.57
N ASN A 204 0.12 -16.25 -0.65
CA ASN A 204 0.51 -15.01 -1.33
C ASN A 204 0.06 -14.99 -2.81
N LYS A 205 0.21 -16.13 -3.51
CA LYS A 205 -0.34 -16.30 -4.87
C LYS A 205 -1.82 -15.94 -4.91
N TRP A 206 -2.63 -16.56 -4.04
CA TRP A 206 -4.07 -16.30 -3.99
C TRP A 206 -4.41 -14.89 -3.53
N LEU A 207 -3.69 -14.33 -2.55
CA LEU A 207 -3.86 -12.94 -2.13
C LEU A 207 -3.68 -11.98 -3.30
N ASN A 208 -2.69 -12.22 -4.18
CA ASN A 208 -2.48 -11.34 -5.33
C ASN A 208 -3.53 -11.52 -6.42
N ILE A 209 -3.82 -12.75 -6.83
CA ILE A 209 -4.71 -13.00 -7.97
C ILE A 209 -6.20 -12.86 -7.63
N ALA A 210 -6.59 -13.08 -6.38
CA ALA A 210 -8.00 -13.06 -5.96
C ALA A 210 -8.39 -11.77 -5.22
N VAL A 211 -7.44 -11.08 -4.58
CA VAL A 211 -7.77 -9.92 -3.73
C VAL A 211 -7.08 -8.66 -4.23
N ARG A 212 -5.75 -8.61 -4.22
CA ARG A 212 -4.98 -7.38 -4.52
C ARG A 212 -5.21 -6.89 -5.94
N TRP A 213 -4.91 -7.69 -6.96
CA TRP A 213 -5.03 -7.22 -8.35
C TRP A 213 -6.49 -6.94 -8.75
N PRO A 214 -7.48 -7.82 -8.47
CA PRO A 214 -8.87 -7.52 -8.74
C PRO A 214 -9.37 -6.26 -8.00
N GLY A 215 -8.98 -6.09 -6.73
CA GLY A 215 -9.34 -4.93 -5.94
C GLY A 215 -8.76 -3.62 -6.47
N ILE A 216 -7.48 -3.62 -6.86
CA ILE A 216 -6.84 -2.46 -7.52
C ILE A 216 -7.61 -2.11 -8.80
N LEU A 217 -7.89 -3.10 -9.65
CA LEU A 217 -8.56 -2.87 -10.92
C LEU A 217 -9.99 -2.33 -10.72
N LEU A 218 -10.70 -2.86 -9.72
CA LEU A 218 -12.03 -2.38 -9.35
C LEU A 218 -12.00 -0.92 -8.87
N VAL A 219 -11.05 -0.54 -8.03
CA VAL A 219 -10.90 0.86 -7.59
C VAL A 219 -10.55 1.77 -8.76
N CYS A 220 -9.64 1.36 -9.65
CA CYS A 220 -9.34 2.11 -10.87
C CYS A 220 -10.58 2.31 -11.74
N TYR A 221 -11.40 1.25 -11.90
CA TYR A 221 -12.67 1.34 -12.63
C TYR A 221 -13.64 2.32 -11.97
N ILE A 222 -13.80 2.26 -10.64
CA ILE A 222 -14.67 3.18 -9.90
C ILE A 222 -14.20 4.63 -10.06
N MET A 223 -12.89 4.89 -10.03
CA MET A 223 -12.34 6.23 -10.29
C MET A 223 -12.72 6.75 -11.69
N VAL A 224 -12.66 5.89 -12.71
CA VAL A 224 -13.09 6.22 -14.08
C VAL A 224 -14.59 6.51 -14.14
N VAL A 225 -15.43 5.64 -13.57
CA VAL A 225 -16.89 5.81 -13.60
C VAL A 225 -17.32 7.06 -12.82
N THR A 226 -16.70 7.32 -11.67
CA THR A 226 -16.93 8.55 -10.89
C THR A 226 -16.58 9.79 -11.72
N LYS A 227 -15.46 9.78 -12.46
CA LYS A 227 -15.09 10.87 -13.36
C LYS A 227 -16.08 11.05 -14.51
N LEU A 228 -16.57 9.97 -15.10
CA LEU A 228 -17.59 10.03 -16.16
C LEU A 228 -18.91 10.61 -15.64
N ASN A 229 -19.33 10.21 -14.44
CA ASN A 229 -20.58 10.66 -13.82
C ASN A 229 -20.53 12.13 -13.40
N MET A 230 -19.44 12.56 -12.77
CA MET A 230 -19.30 13.93 -12.26
C MET A 230 -18.75 14.92 -13.30
N GLY A 231 -18.16 14.43 -14.39
CA GLY A 231 -17.53 15.24 -15.42
C GLY A 231 -16.44 16.16 -14.85
N ASP A 232 -16.52 17.44 -15.18
CA ASP A 232 -15.56 18.46 -14.71
C ASP A 232 -15.75 18.81 -13.23
N SER A 233 -16.81 18.34 -12.58
CA SER A 233 -17.02 18.51 -11.14
C SER A 233 -16.22 17.51 -10.31
N ALA A 234 -15.69 16.44 -10.92
CA ALA A 234 -14.75 15.55 -10.22
C ALA A 234 -13.43 16.28 -9.96
N PRO A 235 -12.90 16.25 -8.73
CA PRO A 235 -11.70 17.02 -8.38
C PRO A 235 -10.41 16.41 -8.94
N VAL A 236 -10.44 15.16 -9.39
CA VAL A 236 -9.31 14.51 -10.06
C VAL A 236 -9.51 14.55 -11.59
N GLY A 237 -8.45 14.92 -12.31
CA GLY A 237 -8.45 14.95 -13.77
C GLY A 237 -8.21 13.59 -14.42
N TRP A 238 -8.32 13.55 -15.74
CA TRP A 238 -8.09 12.33 -16.51
C TRP A 238 -6.65 11.82 -16.45
N LEU A 239 -5.65 12.71 -16.53
CA LEU A 239 -4.24 12.29 -16.54
C LEU A 239 -3.86 11.52 -15.27
N PRO A 240 -4.15 12.02 -14.04
CA PRO A 240 -3.88 11.25 -12.83
C PRO A 240 -4.58 9.89 -12.81
N ILE A 241 -5.84 9.83 -13.23
CA ILE A 241 -6.63 8.58 -13.29
C ILE A 241 -5.96 7.57 -14.23
N TRP A 242 -5.56 8.01 -15.43
CA TRP A 242 -4.86 7.14 -16.39
C TRP A 242 -3.52 6.66 -15.85
N LEU A 243 -2.73 7.55 -15.24
CA LEU A 243 -1.46 7.18 -14.62
C LEU A 243 -1.66 6.14 -13.51
N VAL A 244 -2.66 6.30 -12.64
CA VAL A 244 -2.98 5.28 -11.62
C VAL A 244 -3.42 3.97 -12.26
N LEU A 245 -4.29 4.00 -13.27
CA LEU A 245 -4.73 2.78 -13.96
C LEU A 245 -3.55 2.01 -14.57
N PHE A 246 -2.67 2.68 -15.31
CA PHE A 246 -1.56 2.02 -15.98
C PHE A 246 -0.44 1.64 -15.01
N LEU A 247 -0.07 2.54 -14.09
CA LEU A 247 1.05 2.32 -13.19
C LEU A 247 0.67 1.42 -12.01
N HIS A 248 -0.47 1.62 -11.34
CA HIS A 248 -0.90 0.74 -10.25
C HIS A 248 -1.64 -0.50 -10.75
N GLY A 249 -2.58 -0.35 -11.70
CA GLY A 249 -3.28 -1.49 -12.29
C GLY A 249 -2.32 -2.44 -13.03
N GLY A 250 -1.40 -1.89 -13.82
CA GLY A 250 -0.36 -2.66 -14.50
C GLY A 250 0.66 -3.30 -13.55
N ASN A 251 1.10 -2.57 -12.51
CA ASN A 251 1.99 -3.12 -11.47
C ASN A 251 1.32 -4.27 -10.71
N GLY A 252 0.05 -4.11 -10.32
CA GLY A 252 -0.75 -5.17 -9.71
C GLY A 252 -0.79 -6.44 -10.57
N LEU A 253 -1.04 -6.30 -11.88
CA LEU A 253 -1.03 -7.42 -12.81
C LEU A 253 0.35 -8.08 -12.93
N TYR A 254 1.41 -7.27 -13.06
CA TYR A 254 2.78 -7.76 -13.15
C TYR A 254 3.17 -8.59 -11.92
N PHE A 255 2.90 -8.09 -10.71
CA PHE A 255 3.22 -8.82 -9.48
C PHE A 255 2.33 -10.04 -9.26
N ALA A 256 1.06 -10.00 -9.69
CA ALA A 256 0.18 -11.16 -9.71
C ALA A 256 0.74 -12.28 -10.61
N ALA A 257 1.20 -11.95 -11.83
CA ALA A 257 1.84 -12.93 -12.70
C ALA A 257 3.15 -13.47 -12.08
N ARG A 258 3.98 -12.58 -11.53
CA ARG A 258 5.27 -12.93 -10.91
C ARG A 258 5.11 -13.89 -9.73
N VAL A 259 4.12 -13.68 -8.85
CA VAL A 259 3.92 -14.59 -7.71
C VAL A 259 3.44 -15.97 -8.16
N VAL A 260 2.65 -16.06 -9.23
CA VAL A 260 2.23 -17.35 -9.80
C VAL A 260 3.45 -18.13 -10.27
N THR A 261 4.32 -17.51 -11.08
CA THR A 261 5.56 -18.14 -11.57
C THR A 261 6.47 -18.55 -10.41
N ASN A 262 6.73 -17.62 -9.48
CA ASN A 262 7.57 -17.88 -8.30
C ASN A 262 7.03 -19.01 -7.39
N THR A 263 5.71 -19.24 -7.41
CA THR A 263 5.08 -20.32 -6.66
C THR A 263 5.22 -21.64 -7.41
N ALA A 264 5.00 -21.65 -8.72
CA ALA A 264 5.15 -22.83 -9.56
C ALA A 264 6.59 -23.38 -9.52
N GLU A 265 7.59 -22.52 -9.64
CA GLU A 265 9.01 -22.90 -9.53
C GLU A 265 9.32 -23.55 -8.18
N ALA A 266 8.83 -22.96 -7.08
CA ALA A 266 9.07 -23.48 -5.74
C ALA A 266 8.36 -24.83 -5.51
N GLU A 267 7.17 -25.02 -6.07
CA GLU A 267 6.48 -26.32 -6.03
C GLU A 267 7.20 -27.38 -6.86
N TYR A 268 7.72 -27.02 -8.02
CA TYR A 268 8.50 -27.92 -8.86
C TYR A 268 9.78 -28.37 -8.15
N ALA A 269 10.55 -27.43 -7.59
CA ALA A 269 11.75 -27.75 -6.81
C ALA A 269 11.45 -28.72 -5.66
N LEU A 270 10.39 -28.45 -4.89
CA LEU A 270 9.96 -29.33 -3.79
C LEU A 270 9.55 -30.74 -4.27
N ARG A 271 8.97 -30.85 -5.46
CA ARG A 271 8.64 -32.17 -6.05
C ARG A 271 9.90 -32.92 -6.45
N MET A 272 10.90 -32.25 -6.99
CA MET A 272 12.17 -32.86 -7.39
C MET A 272 12.97 -33.35 -6.17
N GLU A 273 13.04 -32.55 -5.11
CA GLU A 273 13.66 -32.96 -3.83
C GLU A 273 13.01 -34.23 -3.26
N LYS A 274 11.67 -34.30 -3.28
CA LYS A 274 10.92 -35.48 -2.82
C LYS A 274 11.14 -36.72 -3.69
N LYS A 275 11.41 -36.55 -4.98
CA LYS A 275 11.73 -37.67 -5.88
C LYS A 275 13.14 -38.18 -5.60
N ALA A 276 14.10 -37.27 -5.44
CA ALA A 276 15.49 -37.63 -5.12
C ALA A 276 15.59 -38.35 -3.77
N ALA A 277 14.85 -37.92 -2.74
CA ALA A 277 14.86 -38.56 -1.42
C ALA A 277 14.22 -39.98 -1.38
N LYS A 278 13.60 -40.43 -2.48
CA LYS A 278 13.01 -41.77 -2.62
C LYS A 278 13.87 -42.73 -3.43
N GLN A 279 14.97 -42.25 -4.02
CA GLN A 279 15.96 -43.03 -4.75
C GLN A 279 17.12 -43.36 -3.81
#